data_AF-A0A9X0CHF9-F1
#
_entry.id   AF-A0A9X0CHF9-F1
#
_cell.length_a   1.000
_cell.length_b   1.000
_cell.length_c   1.000
_cell.angle_alpha   90.00
_cell.angle_beta   90.00
_cell.angle_gamma   90.00
#
_symmetry.space_group_name_H-M   'P 1'
#
loop_
_entity.id
_entity.type
_entity.pdbx_description
1 polymer ?
#
loop_
_entity_poly.entity_id
_entity_poly.type
_entity_poly.pdbx_seq_one_letter_code
_entity_poly.pdbx_strand_id
1 'polypeptide(L)'
;MSAAQYLHRRETGVPCVTLSLAYSKVYKQLQNPFVLILDNADDVLESGDAKLKDDVLKFIEDILAQCNHIKLLLTTRESLNYLSLKLPIHLERVGVLDEVASGNLVKSLFPDVLDDDCSSIVKACGQVPLAMRLMCSIVTEDHVSVDELLEELKISPLVERKSIISSLTDGLTDDKLYRKAVEVLSKAELFLFSLLPDEELLFKTIYDTALNEAQKRKNVADERKLLTSKSFIHWGWFSSDGQTWDHSLQAGYTDAADCPAKLLCYHGIHQIFCGETGRGHVVLLKVQWIV
;
A
#
# COMPACT_ATOMS: atom_id res chain seq x y z
N MET A 1 -2.49 13.57 40.10
CA MET A 1 -1.24 13.03 39.52
C MET A 1 -1.61 11.84 38.65
N SER A 2 -1.76 12.07 37.35
CA SER A 2 -1.96 11.02 36.33
C SER A 2 -0.64 10.73 35.63
N ALA A 3 -0.54 9.55 35.01
CA ALA A 3 0.68 8.89 34.53
C ALA A 3 1.40 9.56 33.33
N ALA A 4 1.52 10.88 33.30
CA ALA A 4 2.21 11.64 32.27
C ALA A 4 3.62 12.14 32.68
N GLN A 5 4.16 11.68 33.83
CA GLN A 5 5.41 12.22 34.39
C GLN A 5 6.58 11.23 34.55
N TYR A 6 6.50 9.99 34.04
CA TYR A 6 7.54 8.99 34.34
C TYR A 6 8.68 8.82 33.33
N LEU A 7 8.81 9.62 32.27
CA LEU A 7 9.96 9.47 31.36
C LEU A 7 10.65 10.80 31.07
N HIS A 8 11.37 11.30 32.07
CA HIS A 8 12.50 12.20 31.83
C HIS A 8 13.65 11.93 32.81
N ARG A 9 14.59 11.06 32.41
CA ARG A 9 16.04 11.17 32.71
C ARG A 9 16.81 9.99 32.10
N ARG A 10 17.42 10.21 30.93
CA ARG A 10 18.88 10.35 30.80
C ARG A 10 19.26 10.64 29.35
N GLU A 11 20.19 11.60 29.22
CA GLU A 11 21.13 11.76 28.12
C GLU A 11 20.55 12.17 26.76
N THR A 12 20.28 13.47 26.61
CA THR A 12 20.91 14.35 25.59
C THR A 12 20.22 15.72 25.66
N GLY A 13 20.99 16.77 25.92
CA GLY A 13 20.50 18.13 26.17
C GLY A 13 20.01 18.87 24.93
N VAL A 14 19.00 18.34 24.23
CA VAL A 14 18.30 19.04 23.15
C VAL A 14 16.96 19.55 23.68
N PRO A 15 16.57 20.82 23.48
CA PRO A 15 15.26 21.31 23.89
C PRO A 15 14.15 20.51 23.21
N CYS A 16 13.42 19.75 24.02
CA CYS A 16 12.24 19.00 23.65
C CYS A 16 11.18 19.98 23.13
N VAL A 17 10.94 20.01 21.82
CA VAL A 17 9.65 20.46 21.28
C VAL A 17 8.66 19.39 21.74
N THR A 18 7.97 19.70 22.83
CA THR A 18 7.00 18.82 23.48
C THR A 18 5.97 18.42 22.43
N LEU A 19 5.63 17.12 22.36
CA LEU A 19 4.60 16.58 21.46
C LEU A 19 3.32 17.43 21.41
N SER A 20 2.97 18.14 22.48
CA SER A 20 1.83 19.08 22.54
C SER A 20 1.88 20.21 21.49
N LEU A 21 3.06 20.72 21.13
CA LEU A 21 3.20 21.80 20.15
C LEU A 21 3.00 21.30 18.72
N ALA A 22 3.48 20.10 18.40
CA ALA A 22 3.27 19.45 17.10
C ALA A 22 1.78 19.14 16.88
N TYR A 23 1.11 18.58 17.89
CA TYR A 23 -0.34 18.36 17.86
C TYR A 23 -1.13 19.67 17.71
N SER A 24 -0.73 20.75 18.41
CA SER A 24 -1.46 22.04 18.35
C SER A 24 -1.41 22.74 16.97
N LYS A 25 -0.35 22.53 16.19
CA LYS A 25 -0.21 23.10 14.83
C LYS A 25 -1.04 22.32 13.82
N VAL A 26 -1.01 20.98 13.90
CA VAL A 26 -1.89 20.09 13.13
C VAL A 26 -3.36 20.39 13.44
N TYR A 27 -3.71 20.58 14.70
CA TYR A 27 -5.05 20.95 15.16
C TYR A 27 -5.60 22.26 14.57
N LYS A 28 -4.74 23.28 14.45
CA LYS A 28 -5.13 24.58 13.90
C LYS A 28 -5.32 24.54 12.38
N GLN A 29 -4.76 23.55 11.68
CA GLN A 29 -4.84 23.39 10.23
C GLN A 29 -5.96 22.45 9.79
N LEU A 30 -6.43 21.58 10.68
CA LEU A 30 -7.57 20.67 10.47
C LEU A 30 -8.93 21.33 10.77
N GLN A 31 -9.12 22.61 10.44
CA GLN A 31 -10.39 23.30 10.73
C GLN A 31 -11.57 22.84 9.86
N ASN A 32 -11.31 22.05 8.82
CA ASN A 32 -12.35 21.51 7.94
C ASN A 32 -12.68 20.07 8.32
N PRO A 33 -13.95 19.65 8.20
CA PRO A 33 -14.32 18.24 8.34
C PRO A 33 -13.51 17.39 7.36
N PHE A 34 -12.86 16.35 7.85
CA PHE A 34 -12.10 15.44 7.01
C PHE A 34 -12.31 13.98 7.42
N VAL A 35 -12.13 13.08 6.46
CA VAL A 35 -12.24 11.63 6.66
C VAL A 35 -10.84 11.04 6.62
N LEU A 36 -10.42 10.38 7.70
CA LEU A 36 -9.21 9.56 7.71
C LEU A 36 -9.61 8.11 7.39
N ILE A 37 -9.07 7.58 6.30
CA ILE A 37 -9.31 6.21 5.84
C ILE A 37 -8.12 5.35 6.24
N LEU A 38 -8.38 4.30 7.02
CA LEU A 38 -7.42 3.26 7.34
C LEU A 38 -7.82 2.01 6.57
N ASP A 39 -7.19 1.83 5.41
CA ASP A 39 -7.48 0.72 4.52
C ASP A 39 -6.72 -0.55 4.98
N ASN A 40 -7.38 -1.71 4.97
CA ASN A 40 -6.84 -3.00 5.45
C ASN A 40 -6.21 -2.91 6.85
N ALA A 41 -6.91 -2.26 7.78
CA ALA A 41 -6.41 -2.00 9.13
C ALA A 41 -6.09 -3.31 9.91
N ASP A 42 -6.64 -4.45 9.49
CA ASP A 42 -6.35 -5.77 10.02
C ASP A 42 -4.88 -6.17 9.86
N ASP A 43 -4.16 -5.66 8.85
CA ASP A 43 -2.70 -5.88 8.73
C ASP A 43 -1.94 -5.43 9.99
N VAL A 44 -2.41 -4.36 10.63
CA VAL A 44 -1.79 -3.80 11.84
C VAL A 44 -2.45 -4.36 13.10
N LEU A 45 -3.79 -4.45 13.11
CA LEU A 45 -4.59 -4.86 14.26
C LEU A 45 -4.48 -6.37 14.57
N GLU A 46 -4.12 -7.17 13.57
CA GLU A 46 -3.94 -8.62 13.65
C GLU A 46 -2.49 -9.06 13.37
N SER A 47 -1.54 -8.14 13.42
CA SER A 47 -0.09 -8.38 13.20
C SER A 47 0.58 -9.36 14.18
N GLY A 48 -0.12 -9.79 15.23
CA GLY A 48 0.44 -10.59 16.33
C GLY A 48 1.23 -9.77 17.37
N ASP A 49 1.54 -8.50 17.08
CA ASP A 49 2.13 -7.57 18.04
C ASP A 49 1.05 -6.89 18.88
N ALA A 50 0.87 -7.39 20.12
CA ALA A 50 -0.15 -6.87 21.03
C ALA A 50 0.10 -5.40 21.42
N LYS A 51 1.34 -4.95 21.47
CA LYS A 51 1.68 -3.57 21.84
C LYS A 51 1.34 -2.62 20.71
N LEU A 52 1.71 -2.97 19.47
CA LEU A 52 1.37 -2.18 18.28
C LEU A 52 -0.15 -2.04 18.15
N LYS A 53 -0.89 -3.13 18.36
CA LYS A 53 -2.35 -3.12 18.38
C LYS A 53 -2.90 -2.15 19.42
N ASP A 54 -2.44 -2.22 20.66
CA ASP A 54 -2.90 -1.34 21.74
C ASP A 54 -2.58 0.13 21.46
N ASP A 55 -1.39 0.43 20.94
CA ASP A 55 -0.96 1.78 20.58
C ASP A 55 -1.85 2.37 19.47
N VAL A 56 -2.21 1.58 18.46
CA VAL A 56 -3.10 2.00 17.35
C VAL A 56 -4.53 2.20 17.82
N LEU A 57 -5.05 1.30 18.65
CA LEU A 57 -6.38 1.46 19.24
C LEU A 57 -6.44 2.71 20.11
N LYS A 58 -5.39 2.96 20.91
CA LYS A 58 -5.31 4.15 21.75
C LYS A 58 -5.26 5.44 20.92
N PHE A 59 -4.53 5.43 19.81
CA PHE A 59 -4.49 6.52 18.85
C PHE A 59 -5.86 6.81 18.23
N ILE A 60 -6.60 5.78 17.82
CA ILE A 60 -7.97 5.91 17.30
C ILE A 60 -8.89 6.53 18.36
N GLU A 61 -8.82 6.05 19.61
CA GLU A 61 -9.60 6.61 20.72
C GLU A 61 -9.27 8.09 20.97
N ASP A 62 -7.99 8.46 20.96
CA ASP A 62 -7.56 9.83 21.21
C ASP A 62 -7.98 10.78 20.09
N ILE A 63 -7.93 10.34 18.82
CA ILE A 63 -8.45 11.10 17.68
C ILE A 63 -9.94 11.36 17.84
N LEU A 64 -10.72 10.32 18.14
CA LEU A 64 -12.17 10.43 18.25
C LEU A 64 -12.59 11.29 19.46
N ALA A 65 -11.85 11.21 20.56
CA ALA A 65 -12.13 12.00 21.77
C ALA A 65 -11.79 13.48 21.61
N GLN A 66 -10.70 13.79 20.89
CA GLN A 66 -10.18 15.15 20.82
C GLN A 66 -10.75 15.89 19.58
N CYS A 67 -10.93 15.19 18.45
CA CYS A 67 -11.15 15.83 17.16
C CYS A 67 -12.56 15.56 16.60
N ASN A 68 -13.54 16.35 17.05
CA ASN A 68 -14.95 16.23 16.63
C ASN A 68 -15.26 16.49 15.13
N HIS A 69 -14.29 17.00 14.37
CA HIS A 69 -14.39 17.26 12.93
C HIS A 69 -13.80 16.11 12.09
N ILE A 70 -13.20 15.10 12.73
CA ILE A 70 -12.60 13.95 12.05
C ILE A 70 -13.62 12.82 12.02
N LYS A 71 -13.83 12.25 10.84
CA LYS A 71 -14.49 10.96 10.69
C LYS A 71 -13.44 9.91 10.37
N LEU A 72 -13.57 8.73 10.97
CA LEU A 72 -12.73 7.58 10.67
C LEU A 72 -13.51 6.59 9.82
N LEU A 73 -12.90 6.12 8.75
CA LEU A 73 -13.35 4.96 7.99
C LEU A 73 -12.27 3.90 8.07
N LEU A 74 -12.61 2.73 8.60
CA LEU A 74 -11.71 1.59 8.66
C LEU A 74 -12.24 0.52 7.71
N THR A 75 -11.37 -0.03 6.89
CA THR A 75 -11.68 -1.24 6.12
C THR A 75 -10.83 -2.38 6.65
N THR A 76 -11.40 -3.58 6.67
CA THR A 76 -10.72 -4.81 7.04
C THR A 76 -11.25 -5.96 6.19
N ARG A 77 -10.43 -6.99 6.00
CA ARG A 77 -10.88 -8.21 5.29
C ARG A 77 -11.85 -9.02 6.15
N GLU A 78 -11.55 -9.12 7.44
CA GLU A 78 -12.34 -9.86 8.41
C GLU A 78 -13.13 -8.96 9.35
N SER A 79 -14.16 -9.53 9.96
CA SER A 79 -15.03 -8.79 10.87
C SER A 79 -14.29 -8.37 12.14
N LEU A 80 -14.28 -7.07 12.45
CA LEU A 80 -13.71 -6.51 13.67
C LEU A 80 -14.54 -6.76 14.95
N ASN A 81 -15.36 -7.82 14.99
CA ASN A 81 -16.29 -8.09 16.11
C ASN A 81 -15.57 -8.32 17.45
N TYR A 82 -14.27 -8.63 17.41
CA TYR A 82 -13.44 -8.79 18.59
C TYR A 82 -12.95 -7.47 19.18
N LEU A 83 -12.98 -6.37 18.41
CA LEU A 83 -12.62 -5.05 18.91
C LEU A 83 -13.76 -4.53 19.77
N SER A 84 -13.64 -4.77 21.07
CA SER A 84 -14.49 -4.15 22.10
C SER A 84 -14.10 -2.68 22.28
N LEU A 85 -14.14 -1.91 21.19
CA LEU A 85 -13.91 -0.47 21.24
C LEU A 85 -15.06 0.16 22.02
N LYS A 86 -14.72 0.97 23.02
CA LYS A 86 -15.69 1.63 23.91
C LYS A 86 -16.49 2.74 23.22
N LEU A 87 -16.27 2.94 21.93
CA LEU A 87 -16.81 4.03 21.15
C LEU A 87 -17.91 3.50 20.21
N PRO A 88 -18.96 4.30 19.95
CA PRO A 88 -20.00 3.93 19.01
C PRO A 88 -19.42 3.91 17.59
N ILE A 89 -19.22 2.70 17.06
CA ILE A 89 -18.74 2.47 15.69
C ILE A 89 -19.91 1.98 14.84
N HIS A 90 -20.08 2.58 13.67
CA HIS A 90 -20.99 2.08 12.66
C HIS A 90 -20.25 1.01 11.84
N LEU A 91 -20.67 -0.24 11.99
CA LEU A 91 -20.12 -1.37 11.26
C LEU A 91 -21.01 -1.67 10.06
N GLU A 92 -20.42 -1.62 8.87
CA GLU A 92 -21.08 -1.99 7.63
C GLU A 92 -20.30 -3.11 6.94
N ARG A 93 -20.99 -4.20 6.60
CA ARG A 93 -20.38 -5.33 5.90
C ARG A 93 -20.61 -5.15 4.40
N VAL A 94 -19.54 -4.91 3.66
CA VAL A 94 -19.57 -4.95 2.20
C VAL A 94 -19.38 -6.40 1.76
N GLY A 95 -20.48 -7.05 1.38
CA GLY A 95 -20.48 -8.42 0.87
C GLY A 95 -20.26 -8.51 -0.65
N VAL A 96 -20.26 -9.74 -1.15
CA VAL A 96 -20.41 -10.00 -2.60
C VAL A 96 -21.80 -9.56 -3.07
N LEU A 97 -21.95 -9.41 -4.39
CA LEU A 97 -23.26 -9.13 -4.98
C LEU A 97 -24.13 -10.39 -4.95
N ASP A 98 -25.46 -10.22 -4.97
CA ASP A 98 -26.35 -11.33 -5.30
C ASP A 98 -26.24 -11.71 -6.78
N GLU A 99 -26.77 -12.87 -7.16
CA GLU A 99 -26.66 -13.40 -8.53
C GLU A 99 -27.25 -12.47 -9.59
N VAL A 100 -28.37 -11.80 -9.27
CA VAL A 100 -29.07 -10.91 -10.20
C VAL A 100 -28.25 -9.64 -10.41
N ALA A 101 -27.80 -9.01 -9.32
CA ALA A 101 -26.92 -7.84 -9.39
C ALA A 101 -25.59 -8.16 -10.08
N SER A 102 -25.04 -9.36 -9.88
CA SER A 102 -23.82 -9.83 -10.54
C SER A 102 -24.01 -9.96 -12.05
N GLY A 103 -25.08 -10.63 -12.50
CA GLY A 103 -25.39 -10.76 -13.92
C GLY A 103 -25.65 -9.40 -14.59
N ASN A 104 -26.36 -8.51 -13.90
CA ASN A 104 -26.58 -7.13 -14.37
C ASN A 104 -25.27 -6.35 -14.49
N LEU A 105 -24.35 -6.49 -13.53
CA LEU A 105 -23.04 -5.85 -13.60
C LEU A 105 -22.25 -6.37 -14.80
N VAL A 106 -22.17 -7.68 -15.00
CA VAL A 106 -21.46 -8.28 -16.15
C VAL A 106 -22.05 -7.77 -17.46
N LYS A 107 -23.37 -7.77 -17.62
CA LYS A 107 -24.04 -7.24 -18.83
C LYS A 107 -23.82 -5.73 -19.01
N SER A 108 -23.61 -4.97 -17.94
CA SER A 108 -23.27 -3.54 -18.05
C SER A 108 -21.84 -3.30 -18.52
N LEU A 109 -20.91 -4.19 -18.15
CA LEU A 109 -19.48 -4.08 -18.46
C LEU A 109 -19.13 -4.74 -19.79
N PHE A 110 -19.84 -5.80 -20.16
CA PHE A 110 -19.72 -6.54 -21.40
C PHE A 110 -21.12 -6.74 -22.01
N PRO A 111 -21.65 -5.75 -22.76
CA PRO A 111 -23.03 -5.76 -23.24
C PRO A 111 -23.41 -6.90 -24.19
N ASP A 112 -22.46 -7.37 -24.99
CA ASP A 112 -22.68 -8.42 -26.00
C ASP A 112 -22.39 -9.84 -25.46
N VAL A 113 -22.24 -9.98 -24.14
CA VAL A 113 -21.96 -11.27 -23.49
C VAL A 113 -23.12 -12.27 -23.69
N LEU A 114 -22.78 -13.52 -24.01
CA LEU A 114 -23.76 -14.61 -24.05
C LEU A 114 -24.20 -14.99 -22.62
N ASP A 115 -25.42 -15.50 -22.44
CA ASP A 115 -25.93 -15.83 -21.09
C ASP A 115 -25.09 -16.93 -20.40
N ASP A 116 -24.56 -17.89 -21.15
CA ASP A 116 -23.67 -18.95 -20.63
C ASP A 116 -22.32 -18.37 -20.18
N ASP A 117 -21.74 -17.45 -20.97
CA ASP A 117 -20.51 -16.74 -20.63
C ASP A 117 -20.70 -15.82 -19.43
N CYS A 118 -21.84 -15.12 -19.36
CA CYS A 118 -22.21 -14.27 -18.23
C CYS A 118 -22.26 -15.09 -16.94
N SER A 119 -22.93 -16.25 -16.98
CA SER A 119 -23.02 -17.17 -15.85
C SER A 119 -21.65 -17.72 -15.45
N SER A 120 -20.80 -18.01 -16.43
CA SER A 120 -19.44 -18.52 -16.21
C SER A 120 -18.54 -17.47 -15.56
N ILE A 121 -18.60 -16.20 -16.01
CA ILE A 121 -17.90 -15.06 -15.40
C ILE A 121 -18.35 -14.85 -13.95
N VAL A 122 -19.66 -14.76 -13.71
CA VAL A 122 -20.21 -14.55 -12.35
C VAL A 122 -19.73 -15.65 -11.40
N LYS A 123 -19.78 -16.90 -11.85
CA LYS A 123 -19.34 -18.06 -11.07
C LYS A 123 -17.84 -18.05 -10.80
N ALA A 124 -17.01 -17.82 -11.83
CA ALA A 124 -15.56 -17.80 -11.70
C ALA A 124 -15.07 -16.67 -10.78
N CYS A 125 -15.74 -15.51 -10.82
CA CYS A 125 -15.41 -14.36 -10.00
C CYS A 125 -16.03 -14.40 -8.59
N GLY A 126 -16.78 -15.46 -8.25
CA GLY A 126 -17.40 -15.60 -6.92
C GLY A 126 -18.30 -14.42 -6.54
N GLN A 127 -18.96 -13.79 -7.52
CA GLN A 127 -19.81 -12.62 -7.34
C GLN A 127 -19.10 -11.38 -6.74
N VAL A 128 -17.77 -11.34 -6.78
CA VAL A 128 -16.96 -10.18 -6.35
C VAL A 128 -16.98 -9.12 -7.47
N PRO A 129 -17.56 -7.93 -7.26
CA PRO A 129 -17.71 -6.93 -8.33
C PRO A 129 -16.39 -6.55 -9.02
N LEU A 130 -15.32 -6.41 -8.24
CA LEU A 130 -14.00 -6.06 -8.78
C LEU A 130 -13.43 -7.19 -9.67
N ALA A 131 -13.58 -8.45 -9.26
CA ALA A 131 -13.13 -9.59 -10.06
C ALA A 131 -13.92 -9.70 -11.38
N MET A 132 -15.25 -9.52 -11.32
CA MET A 132 -16.09 -9.49 -12.52
C MET A 132 -15.67 -8.36 -13.46
N ARG A 133 -15.37 -7.17 -12.93
CA ARG A 133 -14.87 -6.05 -13.75
C ARG A 133 -13.55 -6.37 -14.42
N LEU A 134 -12.59 -6.93 -13.68
CA LEU A 134 -11.30 -7.29 -14.23
C LEU A 134 -11.43 -8.35 -15.33
N MET A 135 -12.21 -9.40 -15.09
CA MET A 135 -12.45 -10.45 -16.07
C MET A 135 -13.13 -9.90 -17.34
N CYS A 136 -14.16 -9.06 -17.21
CA CYS A 136 -14.82 -8.42 -18.35
C CYS A 136 -13.86 -7.51 -19.13
N SER A 137 -13.01 -6.72 -18.44
CA SER A 137 -11.99 -5.89 -19.09
C SER A 137 -11.02 -6.74 -19.90
N ILE A 138 -10.48 -7.83 -19.36
CA ILE A 138 -9.53 -8.69 -20.09
C ILE A 138 -10.20 -9.27 -21.35
N VAL A 139 -11.40 -9.84 -21.21
CA VAL A 139 -12.14 -10.44 -22.33
C VAL A 139 -12.43 -9.41 -23.43
N THR A 140 -12.83 -8.20 -23.05
CA THR A 140 -13.24 -7.16 -24.00
C THR A 140 -12.07 -6.41 -24.62
N GLU A 141 -11.02 -6.10 -23.84
CA GLU A 141 -9.86 -5.32 -24.28
C GLU A 141 -8.84 -6.17 -25.04
N ASP A 142 -8.61 -7.41 -24.60
CA ASP A 142 -7.62 -8.31 -25.23
C ASP A 142 -8.25 -9.25 -26.28
N HIS A 143 -9.57 -9.14 -26.51
CA HIS A 143 -10.33 -9.96 -27.46
C HIS A 143 -10.17 -11.48 -27.26
N VAL A 144 -10.01 -11.90 -26.01
CA VAL A 144 -9.86 -13.29 -25.59
C VAL A 144 -11.23 -13.89 -25.29
N SER A 145 -11.45 -15.17 -25.62
CA SER A 145 -12.71 -15.84 -25.27
C SER A 145 -12.82 -16.13 -23.76
N VAL A 146 -14.03 -16.19 -23.21
CA VAL A 146 -14.24 -16.48 -21.78
C VAL A 146 -13.66 -17.85 -21.42
N ASP A 147 -13.86 -18.87 -22.26
CA ASP A 147 -13.32 -20.21 -22.05
C ASP A 147 -11.79 -20.23 -22.03
N GLU A 148 -11.13 -19.51 -22.95
CA GLU A 148 -9.66 -19.41 -22.99
C GLU A 148 -9.11 -18.77 -21.71
N LEU A 149 -9.71 -17.66 -21.26
CA LEU A 149 -9.31 -17.02 -20.01
C LEU A 149 -9.55 -17.92 -18.79
N LEU A 150 -10.65 -18.67 -18.76
CA LEU A 150 -10.94 -19.61 -17.68
C LEU A 150 -9.98 -20.79 -17.64
N GLU A 151 -9.51 -21.28 -18.79
CA GLU A 151 -8.48 -22.31 -18.85
C GLU A 151 -7.11 -21.78 -18.41
N GLU A 152 -6.71 -20.57 -18.82
CA GLU A 152 -5.47 -19.92 -18.34
C GLU A 152 -5.47 -19.77 -16.81
N LEU A 153 -6.59 -19.31 -16.23
CA LEU A 153 -6.73 -19.19 -14.77
C LEU A 153 -6.63 -20.53 -14.02
N LYS A 154 -6.87 -21.67 -14.69
CA LYS A 154 -6.71 -23.02 -14.12
C LYS A 154 -5.28 -23.55 -14.20
N ILE A 155 -4.45 -23.05 -15.12
CA ILE A 155 -3.14 -23.65 -15.49
C ILE A 155 -1.98 -23.22 -14.58
N SER A 156 -2.22 -22.36 -13.59
CA SER A 156 -1.45 -22.16 -12.34
C SER A 156 -0.81 -20.77 -12.21
N PRO A 157 -0.96 -20.11 -11.03
CA PRO A 157 -0.25 -18.89 -10.65
C PRO A 157 1.29 -18.97 -10.77
N LEU A 158 1.88 -20.17 -10.82
CA LEU A 158 3.33 -20.37 -10.81
C LEU A 158 3.99 -20.26 -12.20
N VAL A 159 3.28 -20.57 -13.28
CA VAL A 159 3.79 -20.43 -14.65
C VAL A 159 3.76 -18.95 -15.06
N GLU A 160 2.67 -18.26 -14.74
CA GLU A 160 2.54 -16.82 -14.91
C GLU A 160 3.58 -16.05 -14.10
N ARG A 161 3.81 -16.43 -12.83
CA ARG A 161 4.82 -15.78 -11.98
C ARG A 161 6.20 -15.73 -12.63
N LYS A 162 6.71 -16.86 -13.13
CA LYS A 162 8.02 -16.89 -13.80
C LYS A 162 8.01 -16.10 -15.10
N SER A 163 6.94 -16.23 -15.88
CA SER A 163 6.77 -15.51 -17.16
C SER A 163 6.74 -13.99 -16.95
N ILE A 164 6.07 -13.50 -15.91
CA ILE A 164 5.99 -12.08 -15.54
C ILE A 164 7.38 -11.57 -15.12
N ILE A 165 8.09 -12.29 -14.26
CA ILE A 165 9.44 -11.88 -13.83
C ILE A 165 10.41 -11.86 -15.02
N SER A 166 10.38 -12.87 -15.89
CA SER A 166 11.19 -12.89 -17.11
C SER A 166 10.83 -11.74 -18.04
N SER A 167 9.54 -11.48 -18.30
CA SER A 167 9.09 -10.37 -19.17
C SER A 167 9.52 -9.00 -18.65
N LEU A 168 9.43 -8.77 -17.33
CA LEU A 168 9.90 -7.54 -16.71
C LEU A 168 11.42 -7.40 -16.85
N THR A 169 12.17 -8.49 -16.66
CA THR A 169 13.64 -8.48 -16.71
C THR A 169 14.14 -8.31 -18.15
N ASP A 170 13.61 -9.07 -19.09
CA ASP A 170 13.95 -9.02 -20.51
C ASP A 170 13.56 -7.66 -21.11
N GLY A 171 12.37 -7.16 -20.73
CA GLY A 171 11.88 -5.84 -21.13
C GLY A 171 12.78 -4.68 -20.71
N LEU A 172 13.57 -4.81 -19.64
CA LEU A 172 14.57 -3.79 -19.26
C LEU A 172 15.74 -3.76 -20.24
N THR A 173 16.13 -4.90 -20.79
CA THR A 173 17.25 -4.98 -21.73
C THR A 173 16.87 -4.63 -23.17
N ASP A 174 15.58 -4.70 -23.50
CA ASP A 174 15.06 -4.33 -24.82
C ASP A 174 14.79 -2.82 -24.93
N ASP A 175 15.36 -2.17 -25.95
CA ASP A 175 15.24 -0.71 -26.14
C ASP A 175 13.81 -0.22 -26.36
N LYS A 176 12.93 -1.02 -26.98
CA LYS A 176 11.55 -0.64 -27.26
C LYS A 176 10.67 -0.81 -26.02
N LEU A 177 10.97 -1.80 -25.20
CA LEU A 177 10.18 -2.16 -24.03
C LEU A 177 10.69 -1.50 -22.73
N TYR A 178 11.95 -1.07 -22.69
CA TYR A 178 12.59 -0.50 -21.50
C TYR A 178 11.72 0.55 -20.81
N ARG A 179 11.20 1.52 -21.58
CA ARG A 179 10.36 2.59 -21.02
C ARG A 179 9.10 2.06 -20.36
N LYS A 180 8.46 1.05 -20.95
CA LYS A 180 7.27 0.40 -20.39
C LYS A 180 7.62 -0.42 -19.15
N ALA A 181 8.72 -1.17 -19.18
CA ALA A 181 9.18 -1.95 -18.04
C ALA A 181 9.48 -1.07 -16.82
N VAL A 182 10.18 0.06 -17.03
CA VAL A 182 10.44 1.04 -15.96
C VAL A 182 9.14 1.67 -15.45
N GLU A 183 8.21 2.02 -16.34
CA GLU A 183 6.93 2.58 -15.94
C GLU A 183 6.13 1.60 -15.06
N VAL A 184 6.06 0.33 -15.46
CA VAL A 184 5.40 -0.72 -14.68
C VAL A 184 6.08 -0.90 -13.33
N LEU A 185 7.40 -1.08 -13.30
CA LEU A 185 8.15 -1.24 -12.06
C LEU A 185 8.00 -0.05 -11.11
N SER A 186 7.83 1.18 -11.63
CA SER A 186 7.61 2.37 -10.78
C SER A 186 6.29 2.38 -9.99
N LYS A 187 5.40 1.41 -10.27
CA LYS A 187 4.05 1.30 -9.70
C LYS A 187 3.71 -0.10 -9.18
N ALA A 188 4.60 -1.08 -9.35
CA ALA A 188 4.31 -2.48 -9.14
C ALA A 188 4.73 -3.00 -7.76
N GLU A 189 5.06 -2.16 -6.79
CA GLU A 189 5.67 -2.60 -5.53
C GLU A 189 4.78 -3.58 -4.75
N LEU A 190 3.51 -3.21 -4.56
CA LEU A 190 2.51 -4.04 -3.88
C LEU A 190 2.20 -5.33 -4.66
N PHE A 191 2.19 -5.23 -5.99
CA PHE A 191 1.97 -6.39 -6.85
C PHE A 191 3.13 -7.39 -6.74
N LEU A 192 4.37 -6.92 -6.83
CA LEU A 192 5.56 -7.74 -6.67
C LEU A 192 5.66 -8.32 -5.25
N PHE A 193 5.29 -7.55 -4.22
CA PHE A 193 5.21 -8.06 -2.84
C PHE A 193 4.23 -9.23 -2.73
N SER A 194 3.03 -9.08 -3.30
CA SER A 194 2.01 -10.12 -3.32
C SER A 194 2.44 -11.36 -4.12
N LEU A 195 3.23 -11.18 -5.17
CA LEU A 195 3.80 -12.28 -5.96
C LEU A 195 5.02 -12.94 -5.31
N LEU A 196 5.73 -12.25 -4.41
CA LEU A 196 7.02 -12.66 -3.88
C LEU A 196 7.06 -12.73 -2.33
N PRO A 197 6.01 -13.21 -1.63
CA PRO A 197 5.86 -12.99 -0.18
C PRO A 197 7.08 -13.44 0.66
N ASP A 198 7.80 -14.49 0.23
CA ASP A 198 9.00 -15.00 0.90
C ASP A 198 10.30 -14.79 0.09
N GLU A 199 10.28 -13.96 -0.96
CA GLU A 199 11.37 -13.80 -1.93
C GLU A 199 11.88 -12.35 -2.03
N GLU A 200 12.20 -11.75 -0.87
CA GLU A 200 12.82 -10.42 -0.75
C GLU A 200 14.03 -10.25 -1.69
N LEU A 201 14.89 -11.29 -1.76
CA LEU A 201 16.08 -11.27 -2.61
C LEU A 201 15.75 -11.16 -4.10
N LEU A 202 14.65 -11.77 -4.55
CA LEU A 202 14.22 -11.68 -5.94
C LEU A 202 13.65 -10.30 -6.25
N PHE A 203 12.84 -9.73 -5.35
CA PHE A 203 12.38 -8.35 -5.44
C PHE A 203 13.57 -7.39 -5.59
N LYS A 204 14.57 -7.53 -4.70
CA LYS A 204 15.80 -6.74 -4.73
C LYS A 204 16.54 -6.88 -6.06
N THR A 205 16.67 -8.10 -6.57
CA THR A 205 17.36 -8.39 -7.84
C THR A 205 16.68 -7.73 -9.04
N ILE A 206 15.34 -7.74 -9.08
CA ILE A 206 14.56 -7.10 -10.15
C ILE A 206 14.86 -5.59 -10.19
N TYR A 207 14.78 -4.92 -9.04
CA TYR A 207 15.05 -3.48 -8.98
C TYR A 207 16.53 -3.15 -9.18
N ASP A 208 17.46 -3.95 -8.68
CA ASP A 208 18.90 -3.77 -8.91
C ASP A 208 19.24 -3.89 -10.40
N THR A 209 18.60 -4.83 -11.10
CA THR A 209 18.74 -4.99 -12.56
C THR A 209 18.22 -3.75 -13.29
N ALA A 210 17.02 -3.28 -12.93
CA ALA A 210 16.43 -2.08 -13.53
C ALA A 210 17.28 -0.82 -13.29
N LEU A 211 17.81 -0.66 -12.08
CA LEU A 211 18.67 0.46 -11.70
C LEU A 211 19.99 0.45 -12.48
N ASN A 212 20.65 -0.70 -12.55
CA ASN A 212 21.88 -0.86 -13.33
C ASN A 212 21.64 -0.49 -14.80
N GLU A 213 20.50 -0.87 -15.36
CA GLU A 213 20.16 -0.56 -16.75
C GLU A 213 19.84 0.93 -16.96
N ALA A 214 19.09 1.55 -16.05
CA ALA A 214 18.86 2.99 -16.06
C ALA A 214 20.16 3.80 -15.96
N GLN A 215 21.12 3.34 -15.13
CA GLN A 215 22.45 3.94 -14.99
C GLN A 215 23.29 3.79 -16.26
N LYS A 216 23.30 2.61 -16.90
CA LYS A 216 23.96 2.42 -18.21
C LYS A 216 23.41 3.38 -19.26
N ARG A 217 22.09 3.59 -19.26
CA ARG A 217 21.39 4.52 -20.15
C ARG A 217 21.53 5.99 -19.73
N LYS A 218 22.13 6.26 -18.56
CA LYS A 218 22.29 7.60 -17.96
C LYS A 218 20.97 8.34 -17.76
N ASN A 219 19.87 7.61 -17.50
CA ASN A 219 18.56 8.19 -17.29
C ASN A 219 18.25 8.38 -15.79
N VAL A 220 18.64 9.54 -15.27
CA VAL A 220 18.47 9.92 -13.86
C VAL A 220 17.00 9.95 -13.43
N ALA A 221 16.06 10.26 -14.35
CA ALA A 221 14.64 10.30 -14.01
C ALA A 221 14.08 8.89 -13.76
N ASP A 222 14.51 7.90 -14.53
CA ASP A 222 14.12 6.51 -14.37
C ASP A 222 14.77 5.91 -13.11
N GLU A 223 16.05 6.21 -12.89
CA GLU A 223 16.77 5.82 -11.66
C GLU A 223 16.03 6.31 -10.41
N ARG A 224 15.61 7.57 -10.38
CA ARG A 224 14.84 8.15 -9.27
C ARG A 224 13.50 7.44 -9.03
N LYS A 225 12.76 7.11 -10.08
CA LYS A 225 11.49 6.37 -9.99
C LYS A 225 11.73 4.97 -9.41
N LEU A 226 12.71 4.26 -9.95
CA LEU A 226 13.03 2.90 -9.54
C LEU A 226 13.56 2.85 -8.09
N LEU A 227 14.40 3.79 -7.67
CA LEU A 227 14.86 3.91 -6.28
C LEU A 227 13.67 4.15 -5.33
N THR A 228 12.78 5.06 -5.71
CA THR A 228 11.57 5.36 -4.93
C THR A 228 10.73 4.09 -4.73
N SER A 229 10.51 3.33 -5.80
CA SER A 229 9.75 2.08 -5.75
C SER A 229 10.47 0.97 -4.97
N LYS A 230 11.78 0.81 -5.19
CA LYS A 230 12.60 -0.17 -4.47
C LYS A 230 12.56 0.04 -2.95
N SER A 231 12.46 1.30 -2.48
CA SER A 231 12.42 1.60 -1.05
C SER A 231 11.23 0.98 -0.29
N PHE A 232 10.21 0.50 -1.01
CA PHE A 232 9.15 -0.35 -0.46
C PHE A 232 9.69 -1.58 0.27
N ILE A 233 10.87 -2.11 -0.10
CA ILE A 233 11.47 -3.29 0.55
C ILE A 233 11.59 -3.15 2.07
N HIS A 234 11.86 -1.93 2.56
CA HIS A 234 11.98 -1.60 3.98
C HIS A 234 10.63 -1.62 4.72
N TRP A 235 9.53 -1.69 3.97
CA TRP A 235 8.18 -1.84 4.49
C TRP A 235 7.66 -3.27 4.26
N GLY A 236 7.71 -3.78 3.03
CA GLY A 236 7.13 -5.07 2.67
C GLY A 236 7.72 -6.26 3.43
N TRP A 237 9.04 -6.32 3.57
CA TRP A 237 9.75 -7.39 4.28
C TRP A 237 10.35 -6.90 5.60
N PHE A 238 9.68 -5.95 6.26
CA PHE A 238 10.17 -5.44 7.53
C PHE A 238 10.35 -6.57 8.54
N SER A 239 11.56 -6.69 9.09
CA SER A 239 11.93 -7.66 10.12
C SER A 239 12.77 -6.98 11.21
N SER A 240 12.78 -7.55 12.41
CA SER A 240 13.57 -7.05 13.54
C SER A 240 15.06 -6.97 13.25
N ASP A 241 15.54 -7.75 12.27
CA ASP A 241 16.96 -7.89 11.93
C ASP A 241 17.39 -6.94 10.80
N GLY A 242 16.44 -6.27 10.13
CA GLY A 242 16.62 -5.41 8.95
C GLY A 242 16.29 -3.93 9.16
N GLN A 243 16.68 -3.35 10.30
CA GLN A 243 16.31 -1.98 10.71
C GLN A 243 17.09 -0.85 9.99
N THR A 244 18.00 -1.19 9.08
CA THR A 244 18.87 -0.21 8.42
C THR A 244 18.21 0.33 7.16
N TRP A 245 17.81 1.60 7.19
CA TRP A 245 17.39 2.33 6.00
C TRP A 245 18.56 2.52 5.03
N ASP A 246 18.36 2.20 3.75
CA ASP A 246 19.36 2.49 2.73
C ASP A 246 19.38 3.99 2.40
N HIS A 247 20.32 4.71 2.99
CA HIS A 247 20.49 6.16 2.77
C HIS A 247 20.83 6.52 1.31
N SER A 248 21.29 5.56 0.49
CA SER A 248 21.50 5.80 -0.93
C SER A 248 20.20 6.08 -1.68
N LEU A 249 19.04 5.66 -1.14
CA LEU A 249 17.71 5.96 -1.70
C LEU A 249 17.38 7.46 -1.69
N GLN A 250 18.04 8.24 -0.83
CA GLN A 250 17.89 9.70 -0.75
C GLN A 250 19.02 10.44 -1.47
N ALA A 251 20.08 9.74 -1.91
CA ALA A 251 21.21 10.33 -2.59
C ALA A 251 20.76 10.84 -3.98
N GLY A 252 20.70 12.17 -4.14
CA GLY A 252 20.30 12.80 -5.40
C GLY A 252 19.03 13.67 -5.31
N TYR A 253 18.40 13.75 -4.14
CA TYR A 253 17.38 14.76 -3.83
C TYR A 253 18.01 15.87 -2.98
N THR A 254 17.89 17.11 -3.44
CA THR A 254 18.51 18.29 -2.82
C THR A 254 17.69 18.86 -1.66
N ASP A 255 16.38 18.63 -1.65
CA ASP A 255 15.45 19.05 -0.60
C ASP A 255 14.34 18.00 -0.41
N ALA A 256 13.68 18.00 0.76
CA ALA A 256 12.47 17.23 1.03
C ALA A 256 11.31 17.61 0.11
N ALA A 257 11.30 18.83 -0.45
CA ALA A 257 10.34 19.27 -1.47
C ALA A 257 10.58 18.60 -2.84
N ASP A 258 11.83 18.22 -3.15
CA ASP A 258 12.19 17.50 -4.39
C ASP A 258 12.01 15.98 -4.26
N CYS A 259 11.78 15.50 -3.04
CA CYS A 259 11.64 14.08 -2.73
C CYS A 259 10.25 13.58 -3.10
N PRO A 260 10.11 12.48 -3.85
CA PRO A 260 8.81 11.90 -4.16
C PRO A 260 8.01 11.61 -2.89
N ALA A 261 6.75 12.02 -2.86
CA ALA A 261 5.82 11.74 -1.75
C ALA A 261 5.84 10.26 -1.34
N LYS A 262 5.91 9.35 -2.32
CA LYS A 262 6.03 7.90 -2.13
C LYS A 262 7.27 7.50 -1.30
N LEU A 263 8.44 8.09 -1.58
CA LEU A 263 9.68 7.83 -0.84
C LEU A 263 9.59 8.34 0.60
N LEU A 264 9.02 9.54 0.79
CA LEU A 264 8.76 10.10 2.13
C LEU A 264 7.80 9.23 2.94
N CYS A 265 6.76 8.68 2.30
CA CYS A 265 5.83 7.73 2.94
C CYS A 265 6.58 6.49 3.45
N TYR A 266 7.34 5.82 2.58
CA TYR A 266 8.05 4.59 2.97
C TYR A 266 9.09 4.85 4.07
N HIS A 267 9.83 5.96 4.00
CA HIS A 267 10.77 6.34 5.04
C HIS A 267 10.08 6.67 6.38
N GLY A 268 8.95 7.39 6.35
CA GLY A 268 8.19 7.72 7.54
C GLY A 268 7.63 6.47 8.24
N ILE A 269 7.10 5.52 7.47
CA ILE A 269 6.61 4.23 7.98
C ILE A 269 7.75 3.40 8.57
N HIS A 270 8.88 3.29 7.87
CA HIS A 270 10.06 2.59 8.38
C HIS A 270 10.52 3.17 9.73
N GLN A 271 10.56 4.50 9.87
CA GLN A 271 10.90 5.15 11.14
C GLN A 271 9.94 4.78 12.27
N ILE A 272 8.63 4.69 11.98
CA ILE A 272 7.62 4.25 12.95
C ILE A 272 7.89 2.81 13.38
N PHE A 273 8.15 1.91 12.43
CA PHE A 273 8.42 0.50 12.70
C PHE A 273 9.72 0.29 13.51
N CYS A 274 10.73 1.15 13.33
CA CYS A 274 11.92 1.17 14.17
C CYS A 274 11.73 1.82 15.56
N GLY A 275 10.50 2.24 15.91
CA GLY A 275 10.19 2.89 17.19
C GLY A 275 10.49 4.40 17.24
N GLU A 276 10.93 5.02 16.14
CA GLU A 276 11.15 6.47 16.01
C GLU A 276 9.84 7.20 15.62
N THR A 277 8.73 6.89 16.29
CA THR A 277 7.38 7.35 15.95
C THR A 277 7.26 8.87 15.74
N GLY A 278 7.91 9.67 16.60
CA GLY A 278 7.91 11.13 16.47
C GLY A 278 8.59 11.64 15.19
N ARG A 279 9.66 10.99 14.73
CA ARG A 279 10.33 11.36 13.47
C ARG A 279 9.52 10.89 12.26
N GLY A 280 9.02 9.66 12.31
CA GLY A 280 8.17 9.11 11.25
C GLY A 280 6.93 9.97 10.99
N HIS A 281 6.23 10.40 12.04
CA HIS A 281 5.08 11.32 11.92
C HIS A 281 5.47 12.65 11.25
N VAL A 282 6.61 13.24 11.63
CA VAL A 282 7.07 14.50 11.02
C VAL A 282 7.37 14.31 9.53
N VAL A 283 7.94 13.17 9.13
CA VAL A 283 8.19 12.85 7.72
C VAL A 283 6.87 12.68 6.97
N LEU A 284 5.90 11.94 7.52
CA LEU A 284 4.60 11.72 6.90
C LEU A 284 3.78 13.02 6.75
N LEU A 285 3.86 13.93 7.72
CA LEU A 285 3.20 15.24 7.64
C LEU A 285 3.75 16.12 6.50
N LYS A 286 4.98 15.89 6.02
CA LYS A 286 5.52 16.62 4.85
C LYS A 286 4.81 16.22 3.55
N VAL A 287 4.26 15.00 3.49
CA VAL A 287 3.53 14.51 2.31
C VAL A 287 2.19 15.21 2.13
N GLN A 288 1.56 15.67 3.21
CA GLN A 288 0.29 16.42 3.18
C GLN A 288 0.39 17.78 2.48
N TRP A 289 1.60 18.29 2.21
CA TRP A 289 1.82 19.56 1.52
C TRP A 289 2.03 19.42 0.00
N ILE A 290 1.93 18.20 -0.56
CA ILE A 290 2.25 17.90 -1.97
C ILE A 290 0.99 17.57 -2.82
N VAL A 291 -0.22 17.63 -2.24
CA VAL A 291 -1.50 17.47 -2.98
C VAL A 291 -2.09 18.81 -3.38
#